data_AF-A0A7Y1X858-F1
#
_entry.id   AF-A0A7Y1X858-F1
#
_cell.length_a   1.000
_cell.length_b   1.000
_cell.length_c   1.000
_cell.angle_alpha   90.00
_cell.angle_beta   90.00
_cell.angle_gamma   90.00
#
_symmetry.space_group_name_H-M   'P 1'
#
loop_
_entity.id
_entity.type
_entity.pdbx_description
1 polymer ?
#
loop_
_entity_poly.entity_id
_entity_poly.type
_entity_poly.pdbx_seq_one_letter_code
_entity_poly.pdbx_strand_id
1 'polypeptide(L)'
;GEAADSLSWDGGIGATVILRCGACHSDTVALGDIDLSSLEATLASGTAVIPGNADGSSLVVVQEAGSHPGQFTVEELSTIREWIEAGAP
;
A
#
# COMPACT_ATOMS: atom_id res chain seq x y z
N GLY A 1 13.08 -4.54 -17.55
CA GLY A 1 12.30 -5.62 -18.19
C GLY A 1 10.88 -5.48 -17.73
N GLU A 2 9.92 -5.79 -18.59
CA GLU A 2 8.49 -5.43 -18.43
C GLU A 2 7.85 -5.76 -17.07
N ALA A 3 8.39 -6.72 -16.31
CA ALA A 3 7.90 -7.06 -14.95
C ALA A 3 8.17 -5.98 -13.88
N ALA A 4 9.26 -5.21 -14.01
CA ALA A 4 9.58 -4.14 -13.05
C ALA A 4 8.74 -2.87 -13.28
N ASP A 5 8.18 -2.71 -14.48
CA ASP A 5 7.35 -1.55 -14.84
C ASP A 5 5.99 -1.62 -14.15
N SER A 6 5.40 -2.82 -14.08
CA SER A 6 4.12 -3.09 -13.39
C SER A 6 4.24 -3.10 -11.86
N LEU A 7 5.42 -3.40 -11.32
CA LEU A 7 5.72 -3.38 -9.89
C LEU A 7 6.22 -2.00 -9.45
N SER A 8 5.51 -0.96 -9.86
CA SER A 8 5.75 0.43 -9.46
C SER A 8 4.43 1.10 -9.09
N TRP A 9 4.49 2.22 -8.38
CA TRP A 9 3.29 2.99 -8.04
C TRP A 9 2.44 3.32 -9.28
N ASP A 10 3.08 3.87 -10.32
CA ASP A 10 2.43 4.21 -11.60
C ASP A 10 2.09 2.97 -12.45
N GLY A 11 2.78 1.85 -12.20
CA GLY A 11 2.57 0.55 -12.85
C GLY A 11 1.30 -0.20 -12.45
N GLY A 12 0.51 0.35 -11.52
CA GLY A 12 -0.77 -0.20 -11.08
C GLY A 12 -0.86 -0.47 -9.57
N ILE A 13 0.27 -0.42 -8.86
CA ILE A 13 0.28 -0.55 -7.40
C ILE A 13 -0.52 0.58 -6.75
N GLY A 14 -0.27 1.83 -7.18
CA GLY A 14 -0.97 2.99 -6.65
C GLY A 14 -2.48 2.92 -6.86
N ALA A 15 -2.92 2.49 -8.05
CA ALA A 15 -4.34 2.28 -8.32
C ALA A 15 -4.97 1.24 -7.38
N THR A 16 -4.24 0.16 -7.09
CA THR A 16 -4.69 -0.93 -6.20
C THR A 16 -4.79 -0.44 -4.75
N VAL A 17 -3.79 0.29 -4.26
CA VAL A 17 -3.79 0.90 -2.92
C VAL A 17 -4.92 1.91 -2.79
N ILE A 18 -5.06 2.84 -3.73
CA ILE A 18 -6.10 3.89 -3.70
C ILE A 18 -7.50 3.25 -3.73
N LEU A 19 -7.72 2.23 -4.56
CA LEU A 19 -9.02 1.55 -4.65
C LEU A 19 -9.42 0.90 -3.33
N ARG A 20 -8.46 0.34 -2.59
CA ARG A 20 -8.71 -0.39 -1.35
C ARG A 20 -8.74 0.52 -0.12
N CYS A 21 -7.93 1.58 -0.12
CA CYS A 21 -7.66 2.36 1.07
C CYS A 21 -8.20 3.80 0.99
N GLY A 22 -8.20 4.42 -0.19
CA GLY A 22 -8.40 5.87 -0.36
C GLY A 22 -9.80 6.39 0.03
N ALA A 23 -10.80 5.51 0.09
CA ALA A 23 -12.13 5.89 0.57
C ALA A 23 -12.17 6.27 2.06
N CYS A 24 -11.23 5.76 2.87
CA CYS A 24 -11.16 6.01 4.32
C CYS A 24 -9.83 6.66 4.73
N HIS A 25 -8.73 6.30 4.06
CA HIS A 25 -7.37 6.78 4.33
C HIS A 25 -6.92 7.70 3.20
N SER A 26 -7.42 8.92 3.18
CA SER A 26 -7.08 9.96 2.20
C SER A 26 -6.90 11.31 2.87
N ASP A 27 -6.43 12.31 2.14
CA ASP A 27 -6.34 13.70 2.60
C ASP A 27 -7.67 14.27 3.10
N THR A 28 -8.79 13.74 2.59
CA THR A 28 -10.14 14.22 2.91
C THR A 28 -10.82 13.48 4.07
N VAL A 29 -10.56 12.18 4.25
CA VAL A 29 -11.24 11.34 5.27
C VAL A 29 -10.30 10.87 6.38
N ALA A 30 -8.99 10.87 6.14
CA ALA A 30 -7.85 10.68 7.06
C ALA A 30 -8.12 9.81 8.30
N LEU A 31 -8.82 8.67 8.14
CA LEU A 31 -9.23 7.85 9.28
C LEU A 31 -7.97 7.23 9.91
N GLY A 32 -7.81 7.46 11.22
CA GLY A 32 -6.61 7.04 11.94
C GLY A 32 -5.37 7.86 11.60
N ASP A 33 -5.54 9.09 11.09
CA ASP A 33 -4.47 10.01 10.71
C ASP A 33 -3.52 9.44 9.63
N ILE A 34 -4.08 8.59 8.76
CA ILE A 34 -3.35 7.92 7.67
C ILE A 34 -3.91 8.41 6.33
N ASP A 35 -3.01 8.76 5.41
CA ASP A 35 -3.31 9.10 4.02
C ASP A 35 -2.54 8.18 3.05
N LEU A 36 -3.29 7.39 2.28
CA LEU A 36 -2.80 6.45 1.26
C LEU A 36 -3.31 6.82 -0.14
N SER A 37 -3.77 8.06 -0.33
CA SER A 37 -4.35 8.54 -1.60
C SER A 37 -3.30 8.86 -2.66
N SER A 38 -2.02 8.93 -2.29
CA SER A 38 -0.89 9.17 -3.17
C SER A 38 0.38 8.47 -2.67
N LEU A 39 1.38 8.31 -3.54
CA LEU A 39 2.68 7.74 -3.15
C LEU A 39 3.35 8.60 -2.07
N GLU A 40 3.38 9.92 -2.29
CA GLU A 40 4.02 10.86 -1.37
C GLU A 40 3.39 10.79 0.03
N ALA A 41 2.07 10.77 0.13
CA ALA A 41 1.36 10.63 1.40
C ALA A 41 1.56 9.25 2.05
N THR A 42 1.56 8.19 1.24
CA THR A 42 1.80 6.81 1.70
C THR A 42 3.18 6.68 2.34
N LEU A 43 4.21 7.25 1.71
CA LEU A 43 5.57 7.25 2.22
C LEU A 43 5.75 8.22 3.40
N ALA A 44 5.07 9.37 3.38
CA ALA A 44 5.11 10.34 4.47
C ALA A 44 4.45 9.83 5.76
N SER A 45 3.49 8.90 5.65
CA SER A 45 2.89 8.21 6.80
C SER A 45 3.90 7.39 7.61
N GLY A 46 5.07 7.08 7.04
CA GLY A 46 6.26 6.55 7.72
C GLY A 46 6.18 5.09 8.12
N THR A 47 5.10 4.64 8.78
CA THR A 47 4.93 3.24 9.21
C THR A 47 3.99 2.45 8.30
N ALA A 48 3.14 3.13 7.53
CA ALA A 48 2.19 2.47 6.63
C ALA A 48 2.91 1.62 5.58
N VAL A 49 3.92 2.20 4.94
CA VAL A 49 4.83 1.54 4.01
C VAL A 49 6.24 1.93 4.39
N ILE A 50 7.05 0.91 4.71
CA ILE A 50 8.49 1.04 4.98
C ILE A 50 9.21 0.40 3.79
N PRO A 51 9.77 1.20 2.86
CA PRO A 51 10.51 0.68 1.71
C PRO A 51 11.58 -0.33 2.11
N GLY A 52 11.54 -1.52 1.48
CA GLY A 52 12.45 -2.63 1.77
C GLY A 52 12.12 -3.41 3.05
N ASN A 53 10.95 -3.21 3.68
CA ASN A 53 10.53 -3.93 4.87
C ASN A 53 9.00 -4.12 4.90
N ALA A 54 8.50 -5.09 4.14
CA ALA A 54 7.07 -5.40 4.10
C ALA A 54 6.55 -5.92 5.44
N ASP A 55 7.31 -6.76 6.15
CA ASP A 55 6.89 -7.29 7.46
C ASP A 55 6.80 -6.22 8.55
N GLY A 56 7.57 -5.14 8.43
CA GLY A 56 7.49 -3.97 9.31
C GLY A 56 6.44 -2.93 8.89
N SER A 57 5.88 -3.05 7.69
CA SER A 57 4.91 -2.11 7.14
C SER A 57 3.53 -2.39 7.70
N SER A 58 2.91 -1.41 8.38
CA SER A 58 1.62 -1.63 9.04
C SER A 58 0.50 -1.96 8.06
N LEU A 59 0.60 -1.50 6.80
CA LEU A 59 -0.31 -1.88 5.73
C LEU A 59 -0.36 -3.41 5.57
N VAL A 60 0.79 -4.06 5.51
CA VAL A 60 0.89 -5.52 5.32
C VAL A 60 0.39 -6.25 6.55
N VAL A 61 0.84 -5.84 7.74
CA VAL A 61 0.45 -6.47 9.02
C VAL A 61 -1.07 -6.45 9.22
N VAL A 62 -1.72 -5.31 8.95
CA VAL A 62 -3.19 -5.18 9.08
C VAL A 62 -3.91 -6.05 8.05
N GLN A 63 -3.43 -6.07 6.81
CA GLN A 63 -4.06 -6.83 5.73
C GLN A 63 -3.86 -8.34 5.90
N GLU A 64 -2.75 -8.79 6.46
CA GLU A 64 -2.52 -10.20 6.82
C GLU A 64 -3.40 -10.67 7.97
N ALA A 65 -3.60 -9.82 8.98
CA ALA A 65 -4.51 -10.12 10.09
C ALA A 65 -5.97 -10.28 9.62
N GLY A 66 -6.33 -9.59 8.53
CA GLY A 66 -7.66 -9.62 7.93
C GLY A 66 -8.71 -8.87 8.74
N SER A 67 -9.98 -9.02 8.33
CA SER A 67 -11.15 -8.33 8.93
C SER A 67 -11.12 -6.80 8.83
N HIS A 68 -10.27 -6.23 7.96
CA HIS A 68 -10.22 -4.79 7.71
C HIS A 68 -11.12 -4.44 6.50
N PRO A 69 -11.90 -3.33 6.54
CA PRO A 69 -12.59 -2.85 5.35
C PRO A 69 -11.59 -2.48 4.25
N GLY A 70 -11.91 -2.72 2.98
CA GLY A 70 -10.91 -2.55 1.91
C GLY A 70 -9.82 -3.63 1.95
N GLN A 71 -10.19 -4.84 2.35
CA GLN A 71 -9.32 -6.01 2.37
C GLN A 71 -8.77 -6.31 0.97
N PHE A 72 -7.45 -6.50 0.86
CA PHE A 72 -6.81 -7.05 -0.32
C PHE A 72 -7.18 -8.52 -0.52
N THR A 73 -7.22 -8.96 -1.77
CA THR A 73 -7.11 -10.39 -2.08
C THR A 73 -5.71 -10.89 -1.71
N VAL A 74 -5.55 -12.21 -1.65
CA VAL A 74 -4.23 -12.83 -1.41
C VAL A 74 -3.22 -12.43 -2.49
N GLU A 75 -3.67 -12.34 -3.74
CA GLU A 75 -2.83 -11.96 -4.89
C GLU A 75 -2.43 -10.48 -4.85
N GLU A 76 -3.38 -9.59 -4.52
CA GLU A 76 -3.09 -8.16 -4.31
C GLU A 76 -2.07 -8.00 -3.17
N LEU A 77 -2.30 -8.64 -2.02
CA LEU A 77 -1.39 -8.54 -0.87
C LEU A 77 0.01 -9.07 -1.17
N SER A 78 0.14 -10.19 -1.90
CA SER A 78 1.44 -10.68 -2.38
C SER A 78 2.15 -9.64 -3.22
N THR A 79 1.44 -9.05 -4.18
CA THR A 79 1.99 -8.05 -5.10
C THR A 79 2.41 -6.78 -4.35
N ILE A 80 1.61 -6.31 -3.39
CA ILE A 80 1.97 -5.17 -2.54
C ILE A 80 3.22 -5.48 -1.71
N ARG A 81 3.32 -6.67 -1.12
CA ARG A 81 4.50 -7.10 -0.37
C ARG A 81 5.74 -7.07 -1.26
N GLU A 82 5.67 -7.61 -2.47
CA GLU A 82 6.77 -7.59 -3.44
C GLU A 82 7.19 -6.16 -3.82
N TRP A 83 6.22 -5.25 -4.02
CA TRP A 83 6.50 -3.84 -4.29
C TRP A 83 7.20 -3.14 -3.12
N ILE A 84 6.75 -3.38 -1.88
CA ILE A 84 7.39 -2.80 -0.69
C ILE A 84 8.82 -3.33 -0.55
N GLU A 85 9.04 -4.65 -0.68
CA GLU A 85 10.37 -5.26 -0.62
C GLU A 85 11.31 -4.74 -1.73
N ALA A 86 10.78 -4.41 -2.90
CA ALA A 86 11.53 -3.79 -3.99
C ALA A 86 11.92 -2.32 -3.73
N GLY A 87 11.54 -1.76 -2.59
CA GLY A 87 11.84 -0.37 -2.21
C GLY A 87 10.72 0.62 -2.52
N ALA A 88 9.48 0.13 -2.72
CA ALA A 88 8.32 0.94 -3.05
C ALA A 88 8.55 1.91 -4.24
N PRO A 89 9.05 1.42 -5.40
CA PRO A 89 9.34 2.25 -6.56
C PRO A 89 8.10 2.81 -7.27
#